data_AF-A0A2E4WH18-F1
#
_entry.id   AF-A0A2E4WH18-F1
#
_cell.length_a   1.000
_cell.length_b   1.000
_cell.length_c   1.000
_cell.angle_alpha   90.00
_cell.angle_beta   90.00
_cell.angle_gamma   90.00
#
_symmetry.space_group_name_H-M   'P 1'
#
loop_
_entity.id
_entity.type
_entity.pdbx_description
1 polymer ?
#
loop_
_entity_poly.entity_id
_entity_poly.type
_entity_poly.pdbx_seq_one_letter_code
_entity_poly.pdbx_strand_id
1 'polypeptide(L)'
;MYPYSFRLTETYFTNDYLYYLYDMHTPSDVRVLEDSEAIGLIGSKIIVSDSVIETNLENIISFLKKDNHIFLVNSNTVLVIEENDFEARVYKSKKFEFSLYSIGFSNYQVAIEDVDNNIFIMDQNFDFIKSNDNTIDYVESQLVTPSLELSQYFLNQVQGPGIQALRFVADLHNGRFFGPIVMMIFFISSFLIIFLAISGFYITIRPKVKRYFYKKKNSSKF
;
A
#
# COMPACT_ATOMS: atom_id res chain seq x y z
N MET A 1 -4.88 -27.29 10.16
CA MET A 1 -3.47 -26.95 9.88
C MET A 1 -3.13 -27.57 8.53
N TYR A 2 -2.67 -26.79 7.55
CA TYR A 2 -2.33 -27.33 6.22
C TYR A 2 -1.04 -28.16 6.30
N PRO A 3 -0.89 -29.23 5.49
CA PRO A 3 0.34 -30.01 5.45
C PRO A 3 1.57 -29.15 5.13
N TYR A 4 2.66 -29.34 5.87
CA TYR A 4 3.92 -28.60 5.69
C TYR A 4 4.51 -28.77 4.27
N SER A 5 4.24 -29.91 3.62
CA SER A 5 4.64 -30.19 2.24
C SER A 5 4.20 -29.15 1.21
N PHE A 6 3.12 -28.40 1.48
CA PHE A 6 2.64 -27.35 0.58
C PHE A 6 3.31 -26.00 0.79
N ARG A 7 4.03 -25.80 1.91
CA ARG A 7 4.79 -24.57 2.23
C ARG A 7 3.99 -23.27 2.07
N LEU A 8 2.67 -23.32 2.30
CA LEU A 8 1.76 -22.20 2.01
C LEU A 8 2.08 -20.93 2.82
N THR A 9 2.74 -21.07 3.97
CA THR A 9 3.14 -19.95 4.82
C THR A 9 4.49 -19.35 4.44
N GLU A 10 5.32 -20.07 3.70
CA GLU A 10 6.68 -19.65 3.33
C GLU A 10 6.77 -19.15 1.88
N THR A 11 5.78 -19.50 1.04
CA THR A 11 5.73 -19.11 -0.36
C THR A 11 5.00 -17.78 -0.51
N TYR A 12 5.60 -16.85 -1.25
CA TYR A 12 5.03 -15.55 -1.59
C TYR A 12 5.00 -15.37 -3.10
N PHE A 13 3.94 -14.74 -3.60
CA PHE A 13 3.77 -14.39 -5.00
C PHE A 13 4.00 -12.90 -5.19
N THR A 14 4.84 -12.56 -6.17
CA THR A 14 5.34 -11.19 -6.43
C THR A 14 5.09 -10.73 -7.87
N ASN A 15 3.92 -11.08 -8.42
CA ASN A 15 3.58 -10.75 -9.80
C ASN A 15 2.65 -9.55 -9.87
N ASP A 16 2.85 -8.67 -10.85
CA ASP A 16 2.09 -7.42 -11.02
C ASP A 16 0.57 -7.62 -11.15
N TYR A 17 0.12 -8.69 -11.80
CA TYR A 17 -1.31 -9.01 -11.88
C TYR A 17 -1.89 -9.31 -10.50
N LEU A 18 -1.15 -10.05 -9.66
CA LEU A 18 -1.58 -10.33 -8.30
C LEU A 18 -1.49 -9.09 -7.42
N TYR A 19 -0.47 -8.25 -7.60
CA TYR A 19 -0.40 -6.97 -6.88
C TYR A 19 -1.62 -6.09 -7.21
N TYR A 20 -1.93 -5.94 -8.49
CA TYR A 20 -3.12 -5.21 -8.93
C TYR A 20 -4.42 -5.77 -8.32
N LEU A 21 -4.60 -7.10 -8.34
CA LEU A 21 -5.80 -7.74 -7.78
C LEU A 21 -5.95 -7.52 -6.27
N TYR A 22 -4.83 -7.40 -5.55
CA TYR A 22 -4.79 -7.22 -4.10
C TYR A 22 -4.61 -5.76 -3.67
N ASP A 23 -4.72 -4.80 -4.61
CA ASP A 23 -4.52 -3.37 -4.36
C ASP A 23 -3.17 -3.06 -3.71
N MET A 24 -2.12 -3.73 -4.22
CA MET A 24 -0.73 -3.60 -3.80
C MET A 24 0.09 -2.85 -4.85
N HIS A 25 1.14 -2.18 -4.40
CA HIS A 25 2.07 -1.49 -5.26
C HIS A 25 2.95 -2.47 -6.06
N THR A 26 3.32 -2.03 -7.24
CA THR A 26 4.16 -2.76 -8.20
C THR A 26 5.55 -2.12 -8.28
N PRO A 27 6.56 -2.83 -8.83
CA PRO A 27 7.90 -2.26 -9.01
C PRO A 27 7.92 -0.97 -9.84
N SER A 28 6.95 -0.82 -10.76
CA SER A 28 6.76 0.38 -11.58
C SER A 28 6.13 1.57 -10.84
N ASP A 29 5.69 1.39 -9.59
CA ASP A 29 5.17 2.49 -8.75
C ASP A 29 6.28 3.14 -7.92
N VAL A 30 7.44 2.49 -7.81
CA VAL A 30 8.58 2.99 -7.04
C VAL A 30 9.29 4.08 -7.81
N ARG A 31 9.58 5.19 -7.14
CA ARG A 31 10.37 6.30 -7.66
C ARG A 31 11.54 6.58 -6.73
N VAL A 32 12.69 6.93 -7.31
CA VAL A 32 13.90 7.38 -6.58
C VAL A 32 14.45 8.63 -7.27
N LEU A 33 15.36 9.35 -6.62
CA LEU A 33 16.11 10.41 -7.29
C LEU A 33 17.11 9.79 -8.26
N GLU A 34 17.23 10.38 -9.46
CA GLU A 34 18.21 9.95 -10.45
C GLU A 34 19.64 9.87 -9.89
N ASP A 35 20.02 10.88 -9.09
CA ASP A 35 21.36 10.98 -8.50
C ASP A 35 21.48 10.32 -7.11
N SER A 36 20.40 9.73 -6.57
CA SER A 36 20.41 9.15 -5.23
C SER A 36 19.35 8.06 -5.04
N GLU A 37 19.82 6.81 -4.98
CA GLU A 37 19.01 5.61 -4.73
C GLU A 37 18.64 5.40 -3.24
N ALA A 38 19.10 6.26 -2.33
CA ALA A 38 18.94 6.06 -0.88
C ALA A 38 17.52 6.33 -0.35
N ILE A 39 16.66 6.97 -1.13
CA ILE A 39 15.30 7.35 -0.73
C ILE A 39 14.32 6.83 -1.78
N GLY A 40 13.31 6.09 -1.32
CA GLY A 40 12.22 5.58 -2.14
C GLY A 40 10.95 6.40 -1.95
N LEU A 41 10.18 6.57 -3.03
CA LEU A 41 8.85 7.15 -3.02
C LEU A 41 7.87 6.13 -3.61
N ILE A 42 6.80 5.83 -2.87
CA ILE A 42 5.72 4.93 -3.29
C ILE A 42 4.38 5.55 -2.90
N GLY A 43 3.63 6.06 -3.89
CA GLY A 43 2.38 6.79 -3.64
C GLY A 43 2.61 8.00 -2.73
N SER A 44 1.95 8.03 -1.58
CA SER A 44 2.09 9.07 -0.54
C SER A 44 3.14 8.73 0.54
N LYS A 45 3.87 7.62 0.40
CA LYS A 45 4.88 7.18 1.36
C LYS A 45 6.27 7.49 0.86
N ILE A 46 7.11 8.01 1.74
CA ILE A 46 8.54 8.12 1.51
C ILE A 46 9.28 7.15 2.42
N ILE A 47 10.28 6.49 1.87
CA ILE A 47 11.09 5.48 2.52
C ILE A 47 12.50 6.04 2.63
N VAL A 48 12.97 6.19 3.87
CA VAL A 48 14.29 6.75 4.18
C VAL A 48 15.00 5.77 5.08
N SER A 49 16.11 5.21 4.60
CA SER A 49 16.84 4.13 5.27
C SER A 49 15.95 2.91 5.53
N ASP A 50 15.47 2.74 6.77
CA ASP A 50 14.58 1.64 7.19
C ASP A 50 13.22 2.15 7.72
N SER A 51 12.94 3.44 7.55
CA SER A 51 11.71 4.09 8.03
C SER A 51 10.77 4.41 6.87
N VAL A 52 9.50 4.01 7.03
CA VAL A 52 8.42 4.36 6.11
C VAL A 52 7.59 5.48 6.73
N ILE A 53 7.54 6.63 6.06
CA ILE A 53 6.83 7.83 6.52
C ILE A 53 5.64 8.07 5.60
N GLU A 54 4.45 8.10 6.20
CA GLU A 54 3.22 8.49 5.51
C GLU A 54 3.12 10.01 5.46
N THR A 55 3.20 10.59 4.26
CA THR A 55 3.26 12.05 4.08
C THR A 55 1.88 12.70 4.02
N ASN A 56 0.83 11.91 3.75
CA ASN A 56 -0.52 12.39 3.39
C ASN A 56 -0.54 13.37 2.20
N LEU A 57 0.54 13.44 1.41
CA LEU A 57 0.55 14.15 0.14
C LEU A 57 0.16 13.19 -0.98
N GLU A 58 -0.94 13.51 -1.67
CA GLU A 58 -1.31 12.84 -2.90
C GLU A 58 -0.54 13.44 -4.08
N ASN A 59 -0.24 12.60 -5.08
CA ASN A 59 0.38 12.99 -6.36
C ASN A 59 1.66 13.80 -6.19
N ILE A 60 2.62 13.26 -5.44
CA ILE A 60 3.96 13.84 -5.30
C ILE A 60 4.63 13.87 -6.68
N ILE A 61 5.03 15.08 -7.10
CA ILE A 61 5.63 15.33 -8.40
C ILE A 61 7.12 14.98 -8.36
N SER A 62 7.82 15.51 -7.37
CA SER A 62 9.24 15.25 -7.15
C SER A 62 9.60 15.45 -5.68
N PHE A 63 10.78 14.99 -5.29
CA PHE A 63 11.35 15.28 -3.99
C PHE A 63 12.83 15.66 -4.14
N LEU A 64 13.41 16.20 -3.08
CA LEU A 64 14.81 16.61 -3.06
C LEU A 64 15.38 16.37 -1.66
N LYS A 65 16.62 15.89 -1.56
CA LYS A 65 17.36 15.82 -0.29
C LYS A 65 18.40 16.93 -0.24
N LYS A 66 18.42 17.70 0.86
CA LYS A 66 19.51 18.62 1.19
C LYS A 66 19.82 18.54 2.68
N ASP A 67 21.07 18.23 3.00
CA ASP A 67 21.52 18.00 4.38
C ASP A 67 20.62 16.97 5.09
N ASN A 68 20.07 17.34 6.23
CA ASN A 68 19.13 16.53 7.04
C ASN A 68 17.65 16.77 6.67
N HIS A 69 17.37 17.40 5.52
CA HIS A 69 16.00 17.73 5.12
C HIS A 69 15.64 17.08 3.79
N ILE A 70 14.43 16.54 3.73
CA ILE A 70 13.82 16.03 2.52
C ILE A 70 12.61 16.87 2.19
N PHE A 71 12.59 17.41 0.99
CA PHE A 71 11.54 18.27 0.47
C PHE A 71 10.70 17.46 -0.49
N LEU A 72 9.41 17.32 -0.23
CA LEU A 72 8.47 16.72 -1.17
C LEU A 72 7.57 17.80 -1.73
N VAL A 73 7.31 17.71 -3.03
CA VAL A 73 6.46 18.66 -3.74
C VAL A 73 5.33 17.93 -4.40
N ASN A 74 4.11 18.40 -4.17
CA ASN A 74 2.96 18.07 -5.01
C ASN A 74 2.47 19.33 -5.74
N SER A 75 1.32 19.25 -6.41
CA SER A 75 0.80 20.35 -7.24
C SER A 75 0.64 21.71 -6.55
N ASN A 76 0.58 21.80 -5.22
CA ASN A 76 0.44 23.10 -4.54
C ASN A 76 1.07 23.14 -3.15
N THR A 77 1.77 22.09 -2.72
CA THR A 77 2.26 21.95 -1.35
C THR A 77 3.70 21.49 -1.39
N VAL A 78 4.53 22.13 -0.57
CA VAL A 78 5.87 21.67 -0.22
C VAL A 78 5.82 21.15 1.22
N LEU A 79 6.23 19.89 1.40
CA LEU A 79 6.41 19.26 2.70
C LEU A 79 7.90 19.12 2.98
N VAL A 80 8.31 19.52 4.17
CA VAL A 80 9.69 19.37 4.65
C VAL A 80 9.69 18.30 5.72
N ILE A 81 10.49 17.27 5.51
CA ILE A 81 10.77 16.20 6.47
C ILE A 81 12.18 16.44 7.02
N GLU A 82 12.33 16.44 8.33
CA GLU A 82 13.61 16.48 9.01
C GLU A 82 14.02 15.05 9.35
N GLU A 83 15.18 14.63 8.87
CA GLU A 83 15.84 13.36 9.18
C GLU A 83 16.88 13.60 10.28
N ASN A 84 16.69 12.98 11.44
CA ASN A 84 17.69 12.93 12.51
C ASN A 84 18.19 11.48 12.68
N ASP A 85 19.21 11.29 13.54
CA ASP A 85 19.88 9.98 13.71
C ASP A 85 18.94 8.83 14.13
N PHE A 86 17.72 9.13 14.59
CA PHE A 86 16.79 8.16 15.16
C PHE A 86 15.46 8.04 14.40
N GLU A 87 14.98 9.15 13.83
CA GLU A 87 13.69 9.23 13.16
C GLU A 87 13.67 10.31 12.08
N ALA A 88 12.81 10.11 11.10
CA ALA A 88 12.45 11.13 10.13
C ALA A 88 11.00 11.55 10.36
N ARG A 89 10.77 12.85 10.49
CA ARG A 89 9.46 13.42 10.87
C ARG A 89 9.10 14.62 10.00
N VAL A 90 7.80 14.81 9.79
CA VAL A 90 7.30 16.01 9.12
C VAL A 90 7.62 17.24 9.98
N TYR A 91 8.43 18.14 9.44
CA TYR A 91 8.87 19.38 10.09
C TYR A 91 7.98 20.57 9.75
N LYS A 92 7.70 20.76 8.45
CA LYS A 92 6.91 21.90 7.95
C LYS A 92 6.08 21.48 6.74
N SER A 93 4.90 22.07 6.59
CA SER A 93 4.10 21.98 5.37
C SER A 93 3.70 23.39 4.96
N LYS A 94 3.88 23.71 3.68
CA LYS A 94 3.47 25.00 3.12
C LYS A 94 2.66 24.78 1.85
N LYS A 95 1.44 25.32 1.86
CA LYS A 95 0.56 25.35 0.70
C LYS A 95 0.71 26.69 -0.03
N PHE A 96 0.68 26.63 -1.36
CA PHE A 96 0.78 27.75 -2.27
C PHE A 96 -0.56 27.96 -2.98
N GLU A 97 -0.82 29.20 -3.41
CA GLU A 97 -2.02 29.57 -4.18
C GLU A 97 -1.84 29.31 -5.70
N PHE A 98 -0.64 28.91 -6.10
CA PHE A 98 -0.27 28.58 -7.47
C PHE A 98 0.12 27.11 -7.60
N SER A 99 0.15 26.64 -8.84
CA SER A 99 0.50 25.26 -9.16
C SER A 99 2.02 25.10 -9.24
N LEU A 100 2.57 24.18 -8.47
CA LEU A 100 3.98 23.80 -8.54
C LEU A 100 4.20 22.80 -9.68
N TYR A 101 5.31 22.97 -10.38
CA TYR A 101 5.73 22.11 -11.47
C TYR A 101 6.87 21.19 -11.03
N SER A 102 7.92 21.72 -10.41
CA SER A 102 9.10 20.94 -10.05
C SER A 102 9.82 21.48 -8.81
N ILE A 103 10.75 20.69 -8.27
CA ILE A 103 11.70 21.08 -7.23
C ILE A 103 13.11 20.74 -7.70
N GLY A 104 14.09 21.53 -7.30
CA GLY A 104 15.47 21.35 -7.72
C GLY A 104 16.43 22.22 -6.95
N PHE A 105 17.63 22.36 -7.50
CA PHE A 105 18.64 23.27 -6.99
C PHE A 105 18.79 24.48 -7.88
N SER A 106 18.98 25.62 -7.24
CA SER A 106 19.47 26.84 -7.87
C SER A 106 20.59 27.43 -7.02
N ASN A 107 21.79 27.58 -7.60
CA ASN A 107 22.97 28.09 -6.88
C ASN A 107 23.18 27.41 -5.51
N TYR A 108 23.04 26.08 -5.45
CA TYR A 108 23.12 25.25 -4.23
C TYR A 108 22.01 25.49 -3.18
N GLN A 109 20.98 26.28 -3.50
CA GLN A 109 19.79 26.48 -2.68
C GLN A 109 18.63 25.67 -3.24
N VAL A 110 17.76 25.20 -2.34
CA VAL A 110 16.53 24.50 -2.75
C VAL A 110 15.64 25.52 -3.45
N ALA A 111 15.15 25.18 -4.61
CA ALA A 111 14.26 26.03 -5.38
C ALA A 111 13.08 25.21 -5.92
N ILE A 112 11.93 25.86 -6.09
CA ILE A 112 10.75 25.30 -6.73
C ILE A 112 10.39 26.14 -7.95
N GLU A 113 9.84 25.48 -8.95
CA GLU A 113 9.33 26.12 -10.16
C GLU A 113 7.81 25.95 -10.22
N ASP A 114 7.10 27.01 -10.58
CA ASP A 114 5.67 26.94 -10.87
C ASP A 114 5.39 26.62 -12.35
N VAL A 115 4.13 26.36 -12.68
CA VAL A 115 3.72 26.04 -14.06
C VAL A 115 3.92 27.21 -15.04
N ASP A 116 4.11 28.43 -14.54
CA ASP A 116 4.38 29.64 -15.32
C ASP A 116 5.89 29.93 -15.44
N ASN A 117 6.75 28.96 -15.10
CA ASN A 117 8.22 29.04 -15.10
C ASN A 117 8.79 30.12 -14.16
N ASN A 118 8.05 30.50 -13.11
CA ASN A 118 8.60 31.34 -12.05
C ASN A 118 9.35 30.47 -11.06
N ILE A 119 10.58 30.88 -10.75
CA ILE A 119 11.44 30.20 -9.78
C ILE A 119 11.30 30.87 -8.42
N PHE A 120 11.10 30.06 -7.38
CA PHE A 120 11.08 30.50 -5.99
C PHE A 120 12.22 29.83 -5.23
N ILE A 121 13.04 30.63 -4.56
CA ILE A 121 14.21 30.17 -3.83
C ILE A 121 13.88 30.08 -2.35
N MET A 122 14.35 29.02 -1.70
CA MET A 122 14.15 28.79 -0.27
C MET A 122 15.04 29.71 0.57
N ASP A 123 14.44 30.38 1.55
CA ASP A 123 15.12 31.18 2.57
C ASP A 123 15.56 30.33 3.78
N GLN A 124 16.10 30.98 4.81
CA GLN A 124 16.57 30.31 6.03
C GLN A 124 15.45 29.72 6.90
N ASN A 125 14.20 30.14 6.69
CA ASN A 125 13.03 29.69 7.45
C ASN A 125 12.24 28.59 6.72
N PHE A 126 12.80 28.02 5.65
CA PHE A 126 12.10 27.09 4.75
C PHE A 126 10.86 27.72 4.12
N ASP A 127 10.94 29.00 3.78
CA ASP A 127 9.93 29.72 2.98
C ASP A 127 10.49 30.02 1.59
N PHE A 128 9.62 30.00 0.59
CA PHE A 128 10.00 30.19 -0.80
C PHE A 128 9.63 31.59 -1.27
N ILE A 129 10.61 32.34 -1.76
CA ILE A 129 10.47 33.71 -2.24
C ILE A 129 10.75 33.73 -3.73
N LYS A 130 9.87 34.41 -4.49
CA LYS A 130 10.04 34.56 -5.94
C LYS A 130 11.38 35.22 -6.24
N SER A 131 12.18 34.59 -7.09
CA SER A 131 13.42 35.20 -7.55
C SER A 131 13.13 36.22 -8.64
N ASN A 132 13.84 37.36 -8.59
CA ASN A 132 13.76 38.41 -9.59
C ASN A 132 14.87 38.30 -10.65
N ASP A 133 15.71 37.28 -10.55
CA ASP A 133 16.83 37.06 -11.46
C ASP A 133 16.35 36.21 -12.65
N ASN A 134 16.59 36.68 -13.87
CA ASN A 134 16.24 35.96 -15.09
C ASN A 134 17.37 35.03 -15.57
N THR A 135 18.50 34.97 -14.85
CA THR A 135 19.70 34.19 -15.20
C THR A 135 19.93 32.98 -14.30
N ILE A 136 18.86 32.51 -13.65
CA ILE A 136 18.95 31.42 -12.68
C ILE A 136 19.26 30.11 -13.39
N ASP A 137 20.40 29.50 -13.02
CA ASP A 137 20.68 28.11 -13.32
C ASP A 137 19.83 27.23 -12.38
N TYR A 138 18.83 26.56 -12.95
CA TYR A 138 17.90 25.69 -12.23
C TYR A 138 18.09 24.26 -12.72
N VAL A 139 18.43 23.38 -11.79
CA VAL A 139 18.61 21.95 -12.02
C VAL A 139 17.46 21.22 -11.34
N GLU A 140 16.50 20.78 -12.15
CA GLU A 140 15.35 20.01 -11.68
C GLU A 140 15.77 18.67 -11.07
N SER A 141 15.11 18.31 -9.97
CA SER A 141 15.19 16.97 -9.40
C SER A 141 14.31 16.01 -10.18
N GLN A 142 14.93 15.04 -10.84
CA GLN A 142 14.21 14.04 -11.64
C GLN A 142 13.98 12.76 -10.85
N LEU A 143 12.74 12.30 -10.90
CA LEU A 143 12.35 10.99 -10.38
C LEU A 143 12.44 9.93 -11.46
N VAL A 144 13.18 8.87 -11.18
CA VAL A 144 13.35 7.74 -12.09
C VAL A 144 12.77 6.47 -11.46
N THR A 145 12.44 5.50 -12.32
CA THR A 145 12.10 4.15 -11.86
C THR A 145 13.42 3.42 -11.58
N PRO A 146 13.66 2.94 -10.35
CA PRO A 146 14.91 2.27 -10.03
C PRO A 146 14.99 0.87 -10.66
N SER A 147 16.12 0.19 -10.43
CA SER A 147 16.28 -1.22 -10.77
C SER A 147 15.22 -2.09 -10.08
N LEU A 148 14.88 -3.25 -10.67
CA LEU A 148 13.89 -4.16 -10.09
C LEU A 148 14.24 -4.61 -8.66
N GLU A 149 15.53 -4.82 -8.38
CA GLU A 149 16.03 -5.21 -7.06
C GLU A 149 15.76 -4.12 -6.02
N LEU A 150 16.08 -2.87 -6.36
CA LEU A 150 15.85 -1.74 -5.47
C LEU A 150 14.35 -1.42 -5.32
N SER A 151 13.56 -1.55 -6.38
CA SER A 151 12.10 -1.48 -6.28
C SER A 151 11.56 -2.52 -5.30
N GLN A 152 12.02 -3.77 -5.37
CA GLN A 152 11.60 -4.84 -4.47
C GLN A 152 12.02 -4.57 -3.02
N TYR A 153 13.21 -4.01 -2.80
CA TYR A 153 13.65 -3.58 -1.48
C TYR A 153 12.66 -2.58 -0.85
N PHE A 154 12.30 -1.50 -1.56
CA PHE A 154 11.36 -0.50 -1.05
C PHE A 154 9.94 -1.06 -0.89
N LEU A 155 9.46 -1.87 -1.83
CA LEU A 155 8.15 -2.53 -1.71
C LEU A 155 8.09 -3.43 -0.47
N ASN A 156 9.15 -4.18 -0.18
CA ASN A 156 9.19 -5.06 0.99
C ASN A 156 9.05 -4.27 2.30
N GLN A 157 9.58 -3.05 2.38
CA GLN A 157 9.39 -2.20 3.56
C GLN A 157 7.95 -1.70 3.71
N VAL A 158 7.25 -1.41 2.60
CA VAL A 158 5.89 -0.84 2.62
C VAL A 158 4.81 -1.90 2.80
N GLN A 159 4.91 -3.01 2.06
CA GLN A 159 3.83 -3.99 1.94
C GLN A 159 4.27 -5.44 2.22
N GLY A 160 5.55 -5.64 2.55
CA GLY A 160 6.14 -6.95 2.78
C GLY A 160 6.44 -7.73 1.49
N PRO A 161 6.81 -9.01 1.62
CA PRO A 161 7.34 -9.86 0.53
C PRO A 161 6.32 -10.27 -0.55
N GLY A 162 5.12 -9.70 -0.55
CA GLY A 162 4.05 -9.98 -1.50
C GLY A 162 2.90 -10.84 -0.94
N ILE A 163 2.13 -11.48 -1.83
CA ILE A 163 0.94 -12.23 -1.44
C ILE A 163 1.34 -13.63 -0.97
N GLN A 164 1.15 -13.91 0.31
CA GLN A 164 1.38 -15.25 0.87
C GLN A 164 0.47 -16.30 0.20
N ALA A 165 1.04 -17.45 -0.17
CA ALA A 165 0.30 -18.50 -0.86
C ALA A 165 -0.90 -19.02 -0.06
N LEU A 166 -0.79 -19.06 1.27
CA LEU A 166 -1.91 -19.39 2.16
C LEU A 166 -3.10 -18.41 1.98
N ARG A 167 -2.81 -17.10 1.94
CA ARG A 167 -3.84 -16.07 1.72
C ARG A 167 -4.48 -16.26 0.34
N PHE A 168 -3.66 -16.45 -0.68
CA PHE A 168 -4.14 -16.68 -2.04
C PHE A 168 -5.09 -17.89 -2.14
N VAL A 169 -4.71 -19.03 -1.55
CA VAL A 169 -5.55 -20.24 -1.52
C VAL A 169 -6.83 -20.01 -0.72
N ALA A 170 -6.76 -19.29 0.40
CA ALA A 170 -7.95 -18.96 1.19
C ALA A 170 -8.93 -18.07 0.42
N ASP A 171 -8.41 -17.07 -0.32
CA ASP A 171 -9.21 -16.16 -1.13
C ASP A 171 -9.79 -16.82 -2.39
N LEU A 172 -9.11 -17.84 -2.94
CA LEU A 172 -9.70 -18.74 -3.93
C LEU A 172 -10.83 -19.57 -3.32
N HIS A 173 -10.61 -20.13 -2.14
CA HIS A 173 -11.57 -21.02 -1.48
C HIS A 173 -12.86 -20.32 -1.06
N ASN A 174 -12.78 -19.07 -0.61
CA ASN A 174 -13.94 -18.28 -0.20
C ASN A 174 -14.59 -17.49 -1.36
N GLY A 175 -14.05 -17.61 -2.57
CA GLY A 175 -14.53 -16.93 -3.77
C GLY A 175 -14.17 -15.44 -3.87
N ARG A 176 -13.44 -14.88 -2.89
CA ARG A 176 -12.99 -13.47 -2.89
C ARG A 176 -12.11 -13.15 -4.09
N PHE A 177 -11.29 -14.10 -4.51
CA PHE A 177 -10.44 -13.95 -5.70
C PHE A 177 -11.24 -13.56 -6.96
N PHE A 178 -12.48 -14.03 -7.08
CA PHE A 178 -13.34 -13.76 -8.24
C PHE A 178 -14.29 -12.56 -8.05
N GLY A 179 -14.16 -11.84 -6.93
CA GLY A 179 -14.95 -10.66 -6.62
C GLY A 179 -16.25 -10.93 -5.84
N PRO A 180 -17.02 -9.87 -5.55
CA PRO A 180 -18.11 -9.90 -4.58
C PRO A 180 -19.30 -10.78 -5.02
N ILE A 181 -19.56 -10.88 -6.33
CA ILE A 181 -20.66 -11.70 -6.86
C ILE A 181 -20.40 -13.19 -6.61
N VAL A 182 -19.21 -13.68 -6.92
CA VAL A 182 -18.85 -15.09 -6.70
C VAL A 182 -18.78 -15.38 -5.20
N MET A 183 -18.26 -14.46 -4.39
CA MET A 183 -18.30 -14.57 -2.94
C MET A 183 -19.74 -14.76 -2.42
N MET A 184 -20.71 -14.02 -2.96
CA MET A 184 -22.13 -14.19 -2.62
C MET A 184 -22.66 -15.58 -3.02
N ILE A 185 -22.28 -16.10 -4.19
CA ILE A 185 -22.65 -17.46 -4.61
C ILE A 185 -22.11 -18.49 -3.62
N PHE A 186 -20.83 -18.38 -3.21
CA PHE A 186 -20.21 -19.28 -2.23
C PHE A 186 -20.89 -19.19 -0.86
N PHE A 187 -21.27 -17.98 -0.43
CA PHE A 187 -22.02 -17.75 0.80
C PHE A 187 -23.38 -18.45 0.76
N ILE A 188 -24.18 -18.21 -0.27
CA ILE A 188 -25.50 -18.86 -0.44
C ILE A 188 -25.35 -20.38 -0.52
N SER A 189 -24.38 -20.87 -1.31
CA SER A 189 -24.11 -22.30 -1.45
C SER A 189 -23.77 -22.94 -0.10
N SER A 190 -23.01 -22.24 0.74
CA SER A 190 -22.67 -22.70 2.10
C SER A 190 -23.92 -22.85 2.97
N PHE A 191 -24.85 -21.89 2.93
CA PHE A 191 -26.14 -22.00 3.64
C PHE A 191 -26.98 -23.17 3.14
N LEU A 192 -27.02 -23.40 1.82
CA LEU A 192 -27.74 -24.51 1.23
C LEU A 192 -27.15 -25.85 1.66
N ILE A 193 -25.82 -25.97 1.73
CA ILE A 193 -25.14 -27.18 2.21
C ILE A 193 -25.45 -27.43 3.68
N ILE A 194 -25.41 -26.39 4.53
CA ILE A 194 -25.79 -26.50 5.94
C ILE A 194 -27.24 -26.95 6.08
N PHE A 195 -28.15 -26.35 5.32
CA PHE A 195 -29.56 -26.74 5.30
C PHE A 195 -29.74 -28.20 4.86
N LEU A 196 -29.01 -28.63 3.83
CA LEU A 196 -29.04 -30.02 3.35
C LEU A 196 -28.51 -31.00 4.42
N ALA A 197 -27.43 -30.65 5.11
CA ALA A 197 -26.87 -31.45 6.19
C ALA A 197 -27.85 -31.57 7.38
N ILE A 198 -28.45 -30.45 7.82
CA ILE A 198 -29.42 -30.43 8.93
C ILE A 198 -30.69 -31.21 8.55
N SER A 199 -31.20 -31.03 7.34
CA SER A 199 -32.40 -31.73 6.88
C SER A 199 -32.18 -33.24 6.76
N GLY A 200 -31.05 -33.67 6.20
CA GLY A 200 -30.67 -35.09 6.15
C GLY A 200 -30.50 -35.70 7.54
N PHE A 201 -29.85 -34.98 8.45
CA PHE A 201 -29.70 -35.39 9.85
C PHE A 201 -31.05 -35.54 10.55
N TYR A 202 -31.95 -34.56 10.38
CA TYR A 202 -33.30 -34.58 10.95
C TYR A 202 -34.14 -35.76 10.44
N ILE A 203 -34.13 -36.01 9.12
CA ILE A 203 -34.85 -37.13 8.50
C ILE A 203 -34.33 -38.47 9.05
N THR A 204 -33.02 -38.59 9.28
CA THR A 204 -32.41 -39.82 9.80
C THR A 204 -32.75 -40.07 11.27
N ILE A 205 -32.79 -39.01 12.09
CA ILE A 205 -33.02 -39.13 13.54
C ILE A 205 -34.49 -39.26 13.91
N ARG A 206 -35.39 -38.56 13.21
CA ARG A 206 -36.82 -38.50 13.55
C ARG A 206 -37.47 -39.89 13.71
N PRO A 207 -37.25 -40.89 12.82
CA PRO A 207 -37.83 -42.22 12.98
C PRO A 207 -37.23 -42.99 14.17
N LYS A 208 -35.92 -42.85 14.42
CA LYS A 208 -35.24 -43.52 15.54
C LYS A 208 -35.76 -43.02 16.88
N VAL A 209 -35.89 -41.69 17.01
CA VAL A 209 -36.44 -41.04 18.21
C VAL A 209 -37.90 -41.44 18.42
N LYS A 210 -38.74 -41.39 17.36
CA LYS A 210 -40.14 -41.82 17.43
C LYS A 210 -40.28 -43.28 17.86
N ARG A 211 -39.46 -44.19 17.31
CA ARG A 211 -39.43 -45.62 17.70
C ARG A 211 -38.99 -45.81 19.16
N TYR A 212 -37.99 -45.07 19.62
CA TYR A 212 -37.51 -45.13 21.00
C TYR A 212 -38.62 -44.73 22.00
N PHE A 213 -39.27 -43.59 21.78
CA PHE A 213 -40.37 -43.15 22.64
C PHE A 213 -41.59 -44.07 22.58
N TYR A 214 -41.89 -44.64 21.41
CA TYR A 214 -42.98 -45.61 21.27
C TYR A 214 -42.69 -46.91 22.05
N LYS A 215 -41.47 -47.46 21.96
CA LYS A 215 -41.04 -48.62 22.75
C LYS A 215 -41.10 -48.32 24.26
N LYS A 216 -40.61 -47.17 24.70
CA LYS A 216 -40.65 -46.75 26.11
C LYS A 216 -42.09 -46.66 26.65
N LYS A 217 -43.01 -46.09 25.86
CA LYS A 217 -44.44 -45.97 26.23
C LYS A 217 -45.17 -47.31 26.33
N ASN A 218 -44.80 -48.28 25.49
CA ASN A 218 -45.42 -49.63 25.53
C ASN A 218 -44.78 -50.53 26.59
N SER A 219 -43.50 -50.31 26.94
CA SER A 219 -42.82 -51.01 28.03
C SER A 219 -43.33 -50.61 29.42
N SER A 220 -43.96 -49.45 29.59
CA SER A 220 -44.52 -49.00 30.87
C SER A 220 -45.99 -49.39 31.07
N LYS A 221 -46.55 -50.21 30.17
CA LYS A 221 -47.94 -50.68 30.19
C LYS A 221 -48.07 -52.17 30.56
N PHE A 222 -46.96 -52.83 30.88
CA PHE A 222 -46.90 -54.19 31.41
C PHE A 222 -46.37 -54.13 32.84
#